data_AF-S8D5R1-F1
#
_entry.id   AF-S8D5R1-F1
#
_cell.length_a   1.000
_cell.length_b   1.000
_cell.length_c   1.000
_cell.angle_alpha   90.00
_cell.angle_beta   90.00
_cell.angle_gamma   90.00
#
_symmetry.space_group_name_H-M   'P 1'
#
loop_
_entity.id
_entity.type
_entity.pdbx_description
1 polymer ?
#
loop_
_entity_poly.entity_id
_entity_poly.type
_entity_poly.pdbx_seq_one_letter_code
_entity_poly.pdbx_strand_id
1 'polypeptide(L)' 'MAPTTKAGGTTAFDSVHAVVVPYPGRGHMNPMMNLCKLLTSSFPELRITFVVTEEWLGLIDSDDKP' A
#
# COMPACT_ATOMS: atom_id res chain seq x y z
N MET A 1 -35.43 33.29 10.87
CA MET A 1 -35.17 31.97 11.47
C MET A 1 -34.47 31.14 10.41
N ALA A 2 -33.15 31.28 10.33
CA ALA A 2 -32.30 30.62 9.34
C ALA A 2 -31.62 29.41 10.00
N PRO A 3 -31.55 28.24 9.34
CA PRO A 3 -30.72 27.16 9.81
C PRO A 3 -29.27 27.47 9.47
N THR A 4 -28.44 27.72 10.49
CA THR A 4 -26.99 27.80 10.36
C THR A 4 -26.42 26.39 10.27
N THR A 5 -26.26 25.89 9.04
CA THR A 5 -25.51 24.66 8.77
C THR A 5 -24.03 24.94 9.05
N LYS A 6 -23.56 24.48 10.21
CA LYS A 6 -22.14 24.47 10.59
C LYS A 6 -21.38 23.67 9.53
N ALA A 7 -20.43 24.32 8.87
CA ALA A 7 -19.54 23.69 7.90
C ALA A 7 -18.97 22.41 8.49
N GLY A 8 -19.18 21.29 7.79
CA GLY A 8 -18.55 20.03 8.10
C GLY A 8 -17.06 20.24 8.07
N GLY A 9 -16.43 20.16 9.23
CA GLY A 9 -14.99 19.97 9.31
C GLY A 9 -14.71 18.61 8.72
N THR A 10 -14.31 18.57 7.46
CA THR A 10 -13.61 17.41 6.90
C THR A 10 -12.32 17.33 7.69
N THR A 11 -12.33 16.59 8.79
CA THR A 11 -11.10 16.05 9.36
C THR A 11 -10.59 15.12 8.27
N ALA A 12 -9.75 15.67 7.37
CA ALA A 12 -8.91 14.86 6.53
C ALA A 12 -8.14 13.99 7.53
N PHE A 13 -8.55 12.73 7.66
CA PHE A 13 -7.71 11.75 8.32
C PHE A 13 -6.39 11.84 7.56
N ASP A 14 -5.33 12.31 8.23
CA ASP A 14 -4.00 12.33 7.66
C ASP A 14 -3.80 10.95 7.03
N SER A 15 -3.61 10.94 5.71
CA SER A 15 -3.62 9.72 4.90
C SER A 15 -2.70 8.70 5.56
N VAL A 16 -3.27 7.60 6.06
CA VAL A 16 -2.49 6.57 6.75
C VAL A 16 -1.55 5.96 5.71
N HIS A 17 -0.25 6.12 5.91
CA HIS A 17 0.77 5.65 4.95
C HIS A 17 1.64 4.59 5.61
N ALA A 18 1.53 3.36 5.11
CA ALA A 18 2.38 2.26 5.51
C ALA A 18 3.54 2.08 4.54
N VAL A 19 4.72 1.83 5.09
CA VAL A 19 5.91 1.41 4.32
C VAL A 19 6.12 -0.08 4.57
N VAL A 20 6.22 -0.85 3.49
CA VAL A 20 6.40 -2.30 3.53
C VAL A 20 7.78 -2.62 3.00
N VAL A 21 8.59 -3.26 3.83
CA VAL A 21 9.93 -3.75 3.48
C VAL A 21 9.87 -5.29 3.44
N PRO A 22 9.58 -5.89 2.27
CA PRO A 22 9.53 -7.34 2.13
C PRO A 22 10.92 -7.95 2.28
N TYR A 23 11.01 -9.05 3.03
CA TYR A 23 12.27 -9.79 3.15
C TYR A 23 12.64 -10.41 1.79
N PRO A 24 13.90 -10.24 1.32
CA PRO A 24 14.33 -10.75 0.03
C PRO A 24 14.21 -12.27 -0.03
N GLY A 25 13.35 -12.76 -0.91
CA GLY A 25 13.16 -14.19 -1.13
C GLY A 25 12.06 -14.44 -2.16
N ARG A 26 12.30 -15.40 -3.07
CA ARG A 26 11.44 -15.74 -4.23
C ARG A 26 9.96 -16.02 -3.89
N GLY A 27 9.63 -16.27 -2.62
CA GLY A 27 8.28 -16.58 -2.17
C GLY A 27 7.57 -15.49 -1.34
N HIS A 28 8.23 -14.40 -0.93
CA HIS A 28 7.67 -13.48 0.07
C HIS A 28 6.93 -12.26 -0.52
N MET A 29 7.28 -11.82 -1.73
CA MET A 29 6.62 -10.65 -2.33
C MET A 29 5.19 -10.92 -2.77
N ASN A 30 4.91 -12.06 -3.40
CA ASN A 30 3.56 -12.33 -3.88
C ASN A 30 2.53 -12.43 -2.73
N PRO A 31 2.81 -13.13 -1.62
CA PRO A 31 1.97 -13.07 -0.42
C PRO A 31 1.85 -11.67 0.18
N MET A 32 2.95 -10.91 0.25
CA MET A 32 2.94 -9.54 0.78
C MET A 32 2.07 -8.60 -0.07
N MET A 33 2.15 -8.72 -1.40
CA MET A 33 1.32 -7.99 -2.34
C MET A 33 -0.16 -8.36 -2.18
N ASN A 34 -0.46 -9.65 -2.00
CA ASN A 34 -1.84 -10.10 -1.79
C ASN A 34 -2.41 -9.59 -0.45
N LEU A 35 -1.61 -9.61 0.61
CA LEU A 35 -1.96 -9.01 1.89
C LEU A 35 -2.24 -7.50 1.74
N CYS A 36 -1.36 -6.78 1.05
CA CYS A 36 -1.53 -5.34 0.85
C CYS A 36 -2.80 -5.01 0.04
N LYS A 37 -3.14 -5.81 -0.97
CA LYS A 37 -4.41 -5.67 -1.71
C LYS A 37 -5.63 -5.80 -0.81
N LEU A 38 -5.62 -6.79 0.10
CA LEU A 38 -6.69 -6.96 1.08
C LEU A 38 -6.77 -5.75 2.02
N LEU A 39 -5.63 -5.26 2.51
CA LEU A 39 -5.56 -4.10 3.39
C LEU A 39 -6.09 -2.83 2.69
N THR A 40 -5.68 -2.54 1.46
CA THR A 40 -6.17 -1.37 0.71
C THR A 40 -7.65 -1.48 0.34
N SER A 41 -8.18 -2.70 0.21
CA SER A 41 -9.61 -2.94 -0.02
C SER A 41 -10.44 -2.66 1.23
N SER A 42 -9.93 -3.05 2.41
CA SER A 42 -10.60 -2.81 3.70
C SER A 42 -10.43 -1.38 4.22
N PHE A 43 -9.35 -0.68 3.84
CA PHE A 43 -9.01 0.66 4.31
C PHE A 43 -8.70 1.57 3.11
N PRO A 44 -9.71 2.24 2.51
CA PRO A 44 -9.53 3.06 1.31
C PRO A 44 -8.58 4.25 1.49
N GLU A 45 -8.45 4.76 2.70
CA GLU A 45 -7.52 5.83 3.08
C GLU A 45 -6.06 5.37 3.27
N LEU A 46 -5.81 4.06 3.28
CA LEU A 46 -4.48 3.46 3.46
C LEU A 46 -3.67 3.51 2.16
N ARG A 47 -2.55 4.23 2.19
CA ARG A 47 -1.53 4.21 1.15
C ARG A 47 -0.41 3.27 1.55
N ILE A 48 0.08 2.45 0.63
CA ILE A 48 1.15 1.49 0.88
C ILE A 48 2.29 1.73 -0.12
N THR A 49 3.51 1.86 0.37
CA THR A 49 4.72 1.92 -0.46
C THR A 49 5.61 0.73 -0.16
N PHE A 50 6.03 0.03 -1.21
CA PHE A 50 6.98 -1.07 -1.12
C PHE A 50 8.41 -0.55 -1.29
N VAL A 51 9.29 -0.91 -0.37
CA VAL A 51 10.72 -0.67 -0.47
C VAL A 51 11.39 -1.99 -0.82
N VAL A 52 11.80 -2.14 -2.07
CA VAL A 52 12.51 -3.33 -2.56
C VAL A 52 14.01 -3.09 -2.54
N THR A 53 14.79 -4.09 -2.13
CA THR A 53 16.26 -4.09 -2.21
C THR A 53 16.73 -4.55 -3.60
N GLU A 54 17.99 -4.30 -3.95
CA GLU A 54 18.57 -4.66 -5.27
C GLU A 54 18.53 -6.17 -5.55
N GLU A 55 18.54 -7.01 -4.50
CA GLU A 55 18.38 -8.46 -4.65
C GLU A 55 17.07 -8.82 -5.37
N TRP A 56 16.03 -7.98 -5.26
CA TRP A 56 14.78 -8.16 -5.98
C TRP A 56 14.91 -7.98 -7.49
N LEU A 57 15.81 -7.12 -7.97
CA LEU A 57 16.03 -6.97 -9.41
C LEU A 57 16.47 -8.30 -10.02
N GLY A 58 17.43 -8.99 -9.40
CA GLY A 58 17.86 -10.32 -9.85
C GLY A 58 16.77 -11.40 -9.73
N LEU A 59 15.81 -11.24 -8.82
CA LEU A 59 14.70 -12.19 -8.65
C LEU A 59 13.53 -11.94 -9.61
N ILE A 60 13.29 -10.69 -10.00
CA ILE A 60 12.21 -10.28 -10.91
C ILE A 60 12.67 -10.38 -12.38
N ASP A 61 13.94 -10.06 -12.66
CA ASP A 61 14.55 -10.13 -13.99
C ASP A 61 14.92 -11.56 -14.43
N SER A 62 14.86 -12.53 -13.50
CA SER A 62 15.03 -13.96 -13.80
C SER A 62 13.87 -14.55 -14.64
N ASP A 63 12.77 -13.82 -14.84
CA ASP A 63 11.67 -14.24 -15.71
C ASP A 63 12.05 -13.92 -17.17
N ASP A 64 12.93 -14.74 -17.73
CA ASP A 64 13.30 -14.71 -19.15
C ASP A 64 12.01 -14.80 -19.98
N LYS A 65 11.70 -13.73 -20.69
CA LYS A 65 10.53 -13.60 -21.56
C LYS A 65 10.57 -14.70 -22.65
N PRO A 66 9.46 -15.41 -22.94
CA PRO A 66 9.39 -16.40 -24.02
C PRO A 66 9.57 -15.80 -25.43
#